data_AF-A0A1G9JHT1-F1
#
_entry.id   AF-A0A1G9JHT1-F1
#
_cell.length_a   1.000
_cell.length_b   1.000
_cell.length_c   1.000
_cell.angle_alpha   90.00
_cell.angle_beta   90.00
_cell.angle_gamma   90.00
#
_symmetry.space_group_name_H-M   'P 1'
#
loop_
_entity.id
_entity.type
_entity.pdbx_description
1 polymer ?
#
loop_
_entity_poly.entity_id
_entity_poly.type
_entity_poly.pdbx_seq_one_letter_code
_entity_poly.pdbx_strand_id
1 'polypeptide(L)'
;MLDSTWRVDIPDYKNRQGVFVITPPTVKNKNGKDIGYTMLLMGKVAGEDEQLSGYVEKLVGKYPTRQKISFSNKYDQMIAYEIKDKNLYPHLGGGHLYTVGIERDSPEDPGLLLEQPVVLQMKANGQMTYARANQSQNRFPGKIFYVFLLDSCEDIHEQSLENFRSFLEKQLIIE
;
A
#
# COMPACT_ATOMS: atom_id res chain seq x y z
N MET A 1 7.43 8.75 -9.04
CA MET A 1 6.34 9.68 -8.66
C MET A 1 5.04 9.05 -9.13
N LEU A 2 4.01 8.93 -8.28
CA LEU A 2 2.71 8.42 -8.70
C LEU A 2 2.02 9.44 -9.64
N ASP A 3 1.54 8.97 -10.79
CA ASP A 3 0.88 9.78 -11.82
C ASP A 3 -0.24 9.00 -12.53
N SER A 4 -0.85 9.59 -13.56
CA SER A 4 -2.00 9.03 -14.29
C SER A 4 -1.70 7.75 -15.07
N THR A 5 -0.45 7.32 -15.17
CA THR A 5 -0.05 6.06 -15.82
C THR A 5 -0.13 4.84 -14.89
N TRP A 6 -0.36 5.07 -13.59
CA TRP A 6 -0.36 4.02 -12.56
C TRP A 6 -1.78 3.46 -12.39
N ARG A 7 -1.89 2.14 -12.20
CA ARG A 7 -3.17 1.52 -11.83
C ARG A 7 -3.30 1.47 -10.31
N VAL A 8 -4.49 1.79 -9.79
CA VAL A 8 -4.84 1.68 -8.37
C VAL A 8 -6.09 0.84 -8.20
N ASP A 9 -6.00 -0.24 -7.42
CA ASP A 9 -7.11 -1.17 -7.13
C ASP A 9 -7.41 -1.17 -5.62
N ILE A 10 -8.69 -1.09 -5.21
CA ILE A 10 -9.14 -1.06 -3.80
C ILE A 10 -10.07 -2.26 -3.51
N PRO A 11 -9.53 -3.45 -3.19
CA PRO A 11 -10.33 -4.67 -3.15
C PRO A 11 -11.13 -4.93 -1.86
N ASP A 12 -10.81 -4.30 -0.71
CA ASP A 12 -11.54 -4.58 0.54
C ASP A 12 -11.64 -3.34 1.45
N TYR A 13 -12.84 -3.17 2.01
CA TYR A 13 -13.17 -2.23 3.10
C TYR A 13 -14.02 -2.92 4.19
N LYS A 14 -14.61 -4.10 3.90
CA LYS A 14 -15.68 -4.69 4.74
C LYS A 14 -15.17 -5.26 6.07
N ASN A 15 -13.87 -5.55 6.20
CA ASN A 15 -13.30 -6.23 7.37
C ASN A 15 -12.51 -5.29 8.31
N ARG A 16 -12.76 -3.97 8.28
CA ARG A 16 -11.92 -2.95 8.95
C ARG A 16 -10.44 -3.03 8.52
N GLN A 17 -10.24 -3.47 7.29
CA GLN A 17 -8.98 -3.52 6.58
C GLN A 17 -9.17 -2.80 5.26
N GLY A 18 -8.24 -1.92 4.92
CA GLY A 18 -8.14 -1.29 3.62
C GLY A 18 -6.95 -1.89 2.88
N VAL A 19 -7.16 -2.33 1.65
CA VAL A 19 -6.08 -2.78 0.77
C VAL A 19 -6.05 -1.91 -0.46
N PHE A 20 -4.85 -1.50 -0.88
CA PHE A 20 -4.60 -0.72 -2.08
C PHE A 20 -3.46 -1.37 -2.84
N VAL A 21 -3.71 -1.78 -4.07
CA VAL A 21 -2.68 -2.27 -4.98
C VAL A 21 -2.33 -1.13 -5.93
N ILE A 22 -1.05 -0.81 -6.02
CA ILE A 22 -0.51 0.19 -6.92
C ILE A 22 0.40 -0.52 -7.90
N THR A 23 0.10 -0.41 -9.19
CA THR A 23 0.91 -0.99 -10.27
C THR A 23 1.50 0.15 -11.12
N PRO A 24 2.79 0.49 -10.92
CA PRO A 24 3.49 1.45 -11.76
C PRO A 24 3.72 0.93 -13.19
N PRO A 25 4.15 1.80 -14.12
CA PRO A 25 4.66 1.38 -15.41
C PRO A 25 5.81 0.39 -15.29
N THR A 26 5.92 -0.51 -16.27
CA THR A 26 7.04 -1.44 -16.38
C THR A 26 8.38 -0.72 -16.54
N VAL A 27 9.44 -1.31 -16.02
CA VAL A 27 10.82 -0.81 -16.17
C VAL A 27 11.63 -1.79 -17.00
N LYS A 28 12.54 -1.27 -17.84
CA LYS A 28 13.45 -2.12 -18.61
C LYS A 28 14.55 -2.69 -17.72
N ASN A 29 14.72 -4.01 -17.75
CA ASN A 29 15.90 -4.64 -17.16
C ASN A 29 17.16 -4.42 -18.04
N LYS A 30 18.31 -4.92 -17.59
CA LYS A 30 19.60 -4.81 -18.29
C LYS A 30 19.60 -5.38 -19.72
N ASN A 31 18.67 -6.30 -20.01
CA ASN A 31 18.51 -6.93 -21.32
C ASN A 31 17.45 -6.22 -22.20
N GLY A 32 16.92 -5.08 -21.75
CA GLY A 32 15.90 -4.31 -22.47
C GLY A 32 14.48 -4.85 -22.37
N LYS A 33 14.25 -5.92 -21.59
CA LYS A 33 12.93 -6.52 -21.35
C LYS A 33 12.15 -5.68 -20.35
N ASP A 34 10.90 -5.39 -20.64
CA ASP A 34 10.00 -4.70 -19.74
C ASP A 34 9.53 -5.62 -18.61
N ILE A 35 9.74 -5.20 -17.37
CA ILE A 35 9.41 -5.93 -16.14
C ILE A 35 8.48 -5.08 -15.28
N GLY A 36 7.38 -5.68 -14.83
CA GLY A 36 6.45 -5.08 -13.89
C GLY A 36 6.87 -5.30 -12.45
N TYR A 37 6.39 -4.43 -11.57
CA TYR A 37 6.49 -4.57 -10.12
C TYR A 37 5.23 -3.99 -9.49
N THR A 38 4.97 -4.32 -8.23
CA THR A 38 3.75 -3.91 -7.54
C THR A 38 4.08 -3.35 -6.17
N MET A 39 3.34 -2.31 -5.78
CA MET A 39 3.31 -1.84 -4.40
C MET A 39 1.97 -2.18 -3.79
N LEU A 40 1.97 -2.76 -2.59
CA LEU A 40 0.77 -3.06 -1.83
C LEU A 40 0.75 -2.20 -0.57
N LEU A 41 -0.37 -1.54 -0.31
CA LEU A 41 -0.65 -0.89 0.96
C LEU A 41 -1.80 -1.63 1.64
N MET A 42 -1.60 -1.98 2.90
CA MET A 42 -2.62 -2.56 3.77
C MET A 42 -2.72 -1.70 5.02
N GLY A 43 -3.92 -1.27 5.37
CA GLY A 43 -4.23 -0.61 6.62
C GLY A 43 -5.21 -1.47 7.41
N LYS A 44 -5.01 -1.60 8.73
CA LYS A 44 -6.02 -2.22 9.59
C LYS A 44 -6.05 -1.56 10.97
N VAL A 45 -7.21 -1.62 11.60
CA VAL A 45 -7.32 -1.32 13.03
C VAL A 45 -6.58 -2.40 13.84
N ALA A 46 -5.73 -1.98 14.77
CA ALA A 46 -5.03 -2.87 15.69
C ALA A 46 -6.03 -3.47 16.70
N GLY A 47 -5.83 -4.73 17.07
CA GLY A 47 -6.49 -5.29 18.27
C GLY A 47 -5.89 -4.70 19.55
N GLU A 48 -6.59 -4.81 20.68
CA GLU A 48 -6.18 -4.21 21.96
C GLU A 48 -4.75 -4.59 22.38
N ASP A 49 -4.35 -5.86 22.17
CA ASP A 49 -3.02 -6.37 22.53
C ASP A 49 -2.10 -6.62 21.32
N GLU A 50 -2.52 -6.21 20.12
CA GLU A 50 -1.70 -6.45 18.93
C GLU A 50 -0.57 -5.43 18.83
N GLN A 51 0.60 -5.88 18.37
CA GLN A 51 1.75 -5.03 18.10
C GLN A 51 2.06 -5.02 16.60
N LEU A 52 2.56 -3.89 16.09
CA LEU A 52 2.98 -3.75 14.70
C LEU A 52 3.99 -4.84 14.29
N SER A 53 4.94 -5.15 15.18
CA SER A 53 5.95 -6.20 14.98
C SER A 53 5.32 -7.56 14.69
N GLY A 54 4.33 -7.97 15.49
CA GLY A 54 3.60 -9.23 15.30
C GLY A 54 2.78 -9.23 14.02
N TYR A 55 2.18 -8.10 13.64
CA TYR A 55 1.45 -8.00 12.38
C TYR A 55 2.37 -8.11 11.15
N VAL A 56 3.49 -7.39 11.14
CA VAL A 56 4.47 -7.47 10.04
C VAL A 56 5.10 -8.86 9.97
N GLU A 57 5.40 -9.49 11.10
CA GLU A 57 6.00 -10.83 11.14
C GLU A 57 5.09 -11.90 10.51
N LYS A 58 3.76 -11.77 10.60
CA LYS A 58 2.82 -12.65 9.87
C LYS A 58 3.02 -12.60 8.35
N LEU A 59 3.48 -11.45 7.82
CA LEU A 59 3.68 -11.24 6.38
C LEU A 59 5.07 -11.68 5.94
N VAL A 60 6.10 -11.36 6.72
CA VAL A 60 7.49 -11.61 6.35
C VAL A 60 8.05 -12.92 6.87
N GLY A 61 7.43 -13.52 7.90
CA GLY A 61 7.98 -14.66 8.65
C GLY A 61 8.23 -15.92 7.82
N LYS A 62 7.49 -16.08 6.71
CA LYS A 62 7.70 -17.16 5.74
C LYS A 62 9.00 -17.03 4.93
N TYR A 63 9.63 -15.86 4.91
CA TYR A 63 10.87 -15.62 4.20
C TYR A 63 12.06 -15.76 5.16
N PRO A 64 12.88 -16.82 5.02
CA PRO A 64 14.07 -16.99 5.87
C PRO A 64 15.16 -15.96 5.55
N THR A 65 15.11 -15.34 4.38
CA THR A 65 16.06 -14.33 3.91
C THR A 65 15.68 -12.90 4.30
N ARG A 66 14.62 -12.72 5.11
CA ARG A 66 14.23 -11.40 5.60
C ARG A 66 15.32 -10.83 6.49
N GLN A 67 15.64 -9.56 6.29
CA GLN A 67 16.58 -8.81 7.10
C GLN A 67 15.91 -7.52 7.56
N LYS A 68 15.97 -7.23 8.86
CA LYS A 68 15.49 -5.95 9.39
C LYS A 68 16.44 -4.84 8.92
N ILE A 69 15.88 -3.75 8.43
CA ILE A 69 16.62 -2.60 7.90
C ILE A 69 16.12 -1.28 8.50
N SER A 70 16.96 -0.25 8.43
CA SER A 70 16.51 1.13 8.60
C SER A 70 16.08 1.67 7.24
N PHE A 71 14.81 2.05 7.09
CA PHE A 71 14.27 2.50 5.80
C PHE A 71 14.13 4.02 5.72
N SER A 72 13.45 4.63 6.69
CA SER A 72 13.20 6.06 6.79
C SER A 72 12.95 6.45 8.25
N ASN A 73 13.06 7.73 8.58
CA ASN A 73 12.73 8.31 9.89
C ASN A 73 11.46 9.19 9.85
N LYS A 74 10.68 9.12 8.77
CA LYS A 74 9.49 9.95 8.56
C LYS A 74 8.38 9.73 9.60
N TYR A 75 8.30 8.53 10.17
CA TYR A 75 7.30 8.15 11.17
C TYR A 75 8.00 7.54 12.38
N ASP A 76 7.56 7.92 13.59
CA ASP A 76 8.22 7.54 14.85
C ASP A 76 8.26 6.02 15.07
N GLN A 77 7.14 5.35 14.76
CA GLN A 77 6.99 3.91 14.95
C GLN A 77 6.98 3.21 13.60
N MET A 78 8.19 3.00 13.06
CA MET A 78 8.41 2.32 11.79
C MET A 78 9.27 1.06 11.99
N ILE A 79 8.89 -0.02 11.32
CA ILE A 79 9.75 -1.20 11.16
C ILE A 79 9.84 -1.56 9.69
N ALA A 80 11.01 -1.98 9.23
CA ALA A 80 11.21 -2.34 7.84
C ALA A 80 12.04 -3.61 7.69
N TYR A 81 11.72 -4.37 6.65
CA TYR A 81 12.44 -5.57 6.24
C TYR A 81 12.75 -5.51 4.75
N GLU A 82 13.94 -5.99 4.41
CA GLU A 82 14.36 -6.33 3.05
C GLU A 82 14.37 -7.85 2.92
N ILE A 83 13.90 -8.38 1.79
CA ILE A 83 13.86 -9.82 1.53
C ILE A 83 14.52 -10.05 0.17
N LYS A 84 15.54 -10.91 0.13
CA LYS A 84 16.19 -11.35 -1.11
C LYS A 84 16.04 -12.85 -1.25
N ASP A 85 15.26 -13.32 -2.21
CA ASP A 85 14.99 -14.75 -2.40
C ASP A 85 15.24 -15.15 -3.85
N LYS A 86 16.31 -15.93 -4.07
CA LYS A 86 16.70 -16.42 -5.41
C LYS A 86 15.68 -17.39 -6.01
N ASN A 87 14.82 -18.00 -5.20
CA ASN A 87 13.81 -18.93 -5.68
C ASN A 87 12.54 -18.24 -6.18
N LEU A 88 12.31 -16.99 -5.76
CA LEU A 88 11.26 -16.15 -6.32
C LEU A 88 11.75 -15.56 -7.64
N TYR A 89 10.91 -15.59 -8.67
CA TYR A 89 11.24 -15.04 -10.00
C TYR A 89 12.66 -15.41 -10.49
N PRO A 90 13.03 -16.70 -10.53
CA PRO A 90 14.42 -17.12 -10.79
C PRO A 90 14.93 -16.70 -12.17
N HIS A 91 14.01 -16.50 -13.12
CA HIS A 91 14.31 -16.01 -14.47
C HIS A 91 14.52 -14.48 -14.55
N LEU A 92 14.41 -13.76 -13.41
CA LEU A 92 14.59 -12.31 -13.25
C LEU A 92 15.61 -11.98 -12.15
N GLY A 93 16.56 -12.87 -11.90
CA GLY A 93 17.64 -12.68 -10.92
C GLY A 93 17.28 -12.98 -9.46
N GLY A 94 16.01 -13.24 -9.15
CA GLY A 94 15.52 -13.44 -7.79
C GLY A 94 14.46 -12.41 -7.40
N GLY A 95 13.65 -12.70 -6.38
CA GLY A 95 12.74 -11.75 -5.74
C GLY A 95 13.50 -10.82 -4.81
N HIS A 96 13.21 -9.53 -4.90
CA HIS A 96 13.78 -8.52 -4.04
C HIS A 96 12.67 -7.61 -3.54
N LEU A 97 12.23 -7.88 -2.31
CA LEU A 97 11.04 -7.28 -1.73
C LEU A 97 11.39 -6.38 -0.55
N TYR A 98 10.53 -5.40 -0.30
CA TYR A 98 10.59 -4.58 0.91
C TYR A 98 9.25 -4.57 1.61
N THR A 99 9.27 -4.61 2.93
CA THR A 99 8.09 -4.44 3.79
C THR A 99 8.36 -3.32 4.76
N VAL A 100 7.49 -2.32 4.82
CA VAL A 100 7.56 -1.20 5.76
C VAL A 100 6.25 -1.17 6.55
N GLY A 101 6.32 -1.48 7.83
CA GLY A 101 5.23 -1.33 8.78
C GLY A 101 5.32 0.01 9.50
N ILE A 102 4.18 0.66 9.68
CA ILE A 102 4.02 1.91 10.42
C ILE A 102 2.86 1.77 11.40
N GLU A 103 3.06 2.20 12.63
CA GLU A 103 2.02 2.34 13.64
C GLU A 103 1.62 3.81 13.78
N ARG A 104 0.30 4.05 13.84
CA ARG A 104 -0.29 5.36 14.08
C ARG A 104 -1.32 5.24 15.19
N ASP A 105 -1.37 6.28 16.02
CA ASP A 105 -2.45 6.44 16.99
C ASP A 105 -3.79 6.62 16.27
N SER A 106 -4.88 6.58 17.05
CA SER A 106 -6.20 6.85 16.50
C SER A 106 -6.22 8.23 15.82
N PRO A 107 -6.84 8.36 14.64
CA PRO A 107 -7.03 9.66 14.00
C PRO A 107 -7.78 10.63 14.93
N GLU A 108 -7.47 11.93 14.84
CA GLU A 108 -8.11 12.97 15.68
C GLU A 108 -9.62 13.04 15.44
N ASP A 109 -10.07 12.95 14.19
CA ASP A 109 -11.51 12.86 13.84
C ASP A 109 -11.84 11.50 13.20
N PRO A 110 -12.09 10.45 14.00
CA PRO A 110 -12.53 9.17 13.46
C PRO A 110 -13.98 9.28 12.95
N GLY A 111 -14.31 8.54 11.89
CA GLY A 111 -15.67 8.52 11.33
C GLY A 111 -16.06 9.74 10.49
N LEU A 112 -15.09 10.55 10.02
CA LEU A 112 -15.36 11.64 9.09
C LEU A 112 -16.20 11.13 7.89
N LEU A 113 -17.37 11.74 7.72
CA LEU A 113 -18.27 11.49 6.60
C LEU A 113 -17.69 12.18 5.37
N LEU A 114 -17.21 11.38 4.41
CA LEU A 114 -16.87 11.89 3.10
C LEU A 114 -18.05 11.68 2.15
N GLU A 115 -18.36 12.72 1.39
CA GLU A 115 -19.32 12.61 0.30
C GLU A 115 -18.66 11.89 -0.87
N GLN A 116 -19.17 10.71 -1.22
CA GLN A 116 -18.73 10.03 -2.43
C GLN A 116 -19.55 10.55 -3.62
N PRO A 117 -18.92 11.09 -4.69
CA PRO A 117 -19.64 11.48 -5.89
C PRO A 117 -20.32 10.24 -6.49
N VAL A 118 -21.66 10.23 -6.49
CA VAL A 118 -22.45 9.16 -7.11
C VAL A 118 -22.62 9.51 -8.59
N VAL A 119 -22.14 8.63 -9.48
CA VAL A 119 -22.46 8.71 -10.90
C VAL A 119 -23.92 8.31 -11.08
N LEU A 120 -24.80 9.30 -11.25
CA LEU A 120 -26.20 9.07 -11.54
C LEU A 120 -26.36 8.64 -13.00
N GLN A 121 -27.04 7.51 -13.24
CA GLN A 121 -27.59 7.22 -14.55
C GLN A 121 -28.76 8.18 -14.80
N MET A 122 -28.53 9.25 -15.57
CA MET A 122 -29.59 10.17 -15.96
C MET A 122 -30.62 9.42 -16.80
N LYS A 123 -31.87 9.32 -16.33
CA LYS A 123 -32.97 8.91 -17.20
C LYS A 123 -33.32 10.12 -18.10
N ALA A 124 -33.47 9.87 -19.40
CA ALA A 124 -33.60 10.88 -20.46
C ALA A 124 -34.95 11.65 -20.49
N ASN A 125 -35.68 11.70 -19.38
CA ASN A 125 -37.07 12.16 -19.31
C ASN A 125 -37.24 13.52 -18.62
N GLY A 126 -36.19 14.34 -18.55
CA GLY A 126 -36.29 15.77 -18.20
C GLY A 126 -36.73 16.08 -16.76
N GLN A 127 -36.82 15.07 -15.89
CA GLN A 127 -37.17 15.25 -14.47
C GLN A 127 -35.91 15.47 -13.64
N MET A 128 -35.92 16.54 -12.83
CA MET A 128 -34.84 16.85 -11.91
C MET A 128 -34.72 15.73 -10.86
N THR A 129 -33.60 15.01 -10.89
CA THR A 129 -33.31 13.89 -9.99
C THR A 129 -32.24 14.30 -9.00
N TYR A 130 -32.54 14.16 -7.71
CA TYR A 130 -31.58 14.42 -6.64
C TYR A 130 -30.84 13.12 -6.29
N ALA A 131 -29.51 13.14 -6.30
CA ALA A 131 -28.71 12.07 -5.71
C ALA A 131 -28.79 12.19 -4.18
N ARG A 132 -28.99 11.06 -3.49
CA ARG A 132 -28.64 10.98 -2.07
C ARG A 132 -27.15 10.66 -2.00
N ALA A 133 -26.36 11.51 -1.34
CA ALA A 133 -24.97 11.21 -1.08
C ALA A 133 -24.88 9.88 -0.31
N ASN A 134 -24.08 8.94 -0.83
CA ASN A 134 -23.72 7.76 -0.05
C ASN A 134 -22.68 8.19 0.99
N GLN A 135 -22.95 7.89 2.25
CA GLN A 135 -22.00 8.12 3.34
C GLN A 135 -20.88 7.08 3.23
N SER A 136 -19.64 7.52 2.97
CA SER A 136 -18.47 6.72 3.25
C SER A 136 -17.83 7.23 4.54
N GLN A 137 -17.72 6.36 5.55
CA GLN A 137 -16.87 6.63 6.71
C GLN A 137 -15.46 6.24 6.28
N ASN A 138 -14.47 7.14 6.36
CA ASN A 138 -13.14 6.83 5.81
C ASN A 138 -12.03 6.78 6.85
N ARG A 139 -12.36 6.93 8.14
CA ARG A 139 -11.41 6.90 9.25
C ARG A 139 -11.89 5.91 10.31
N PHE A 140 -11.19 4.79 10.46
CA PHE A 140 -11.51 3.84 11.51
C PHE A 140 -11.07 4.40 12.88
N PRO A 141 -11.91 4.32 13.92
CA PRO A 141 -11.47 4.64 15.27
C PRO A 141 -10.48 3.58 15.78
N GLY A 142 -9.48 4.02 16.52
CA GLY A 142 -8.46 3.17 17.15
C GLY A 142 -7.10 3.23 16.45
N LYS A 143 -6.09 2.69 17.12
CA LYS A 143 -4.72 2.56 16.60
C LYS A 143 -4.72 1.81 15.25
N ILE A 144 -3.96 2.30 14.28
CA ILE A 144 -3.93 1.74 12.93
C ILE A 144 -2.52 1.23 12.62
N PHE A 145 -2.46 0.01 12.09
CA PHE A 145 -1.25 -0.52 11.48
C PHE A 145 -1.34 -0.38 9.97
N TYR A 146 -0.34 0.27 9.40
CA TYR A 146 -0.14 0.34 7.96
C TYR A 146 1.05 -0.53 7.58
N VAL A 147 0.90 -1.29 6.51
CA VAL A 147 1.99 -2.06 5.91
C VAL A 147 2.07 -1.73 4.43
N PHE A 148 3.26 -1.32 4.01
CA PHE A 148 3.62 -1.05 2.63
C PHE A 148 4.58 -2.12 2.16
N LEU A 149 4.31 -2.70 1.00
CA LEU A 149 5.13 -3.74 0.41
C LEU A 149 5.56 -3.31 -0.98
N LEU A 150 6.81 -3.57 -1.31
CA LEU A 150 7.31 -3.58 -2.68
C LEU A 150 7.53 -5.04 -3.08
N ASP A 151 6.79 -5.50 -4.08
CA ASP A 151 6.98 -6.80 -4.74
C ASP A 151 7.70 -6.57 -6.08
N SER A 152 8.98 -6.91 -6.11
CA SER A 152 9.88 -6.69 -7.24
C SER A 152 10.92 -7.81 -7.36
N CYS A 153 11.82 -7.68 -8.33
CA CYS A 153 12.90 -8.62 -8.61
C CYS A 153 14.25 -7.90 -8.71
N GLU A 154 15.32 -8.68 -8.55
CA GLU A 154 16.71 -8.20 -8.55
C GLU A 154 17.06 -7.42 -9.83
N ASP A 155 16.54 -7.87 -10.98
CA ASP A 155 16.81 -7.28 -12.29
C ASP A 155 16.45 -5.79 -12.44
N ILE A 156 15.50 -5.29 -11.65
CA ILE A 156 15.00 -3.90 -11.68
C ILE A 156 15.01 -3.24 -10.29
N HIS A 157 15.77 -3.81 -9.35
CA HIS A 157 15.74 -3.44 -7.94
C HIS A 157 15.98 -1.94 -7.71
N GLU A 158 16.99 -1.37 -8.36
CA GLU A 158 17.38 0.02 -8.14
C GLU A 158 16.23 0.98 -8.49
N GLN A 159 15.63 0.81 -9.68
CA GLN A 159 14.54 1.68 -10.14
C GLN A 159 13.25 1.45 -9.36
N SER A 160 12.94 0.19 -9.01
CA SER A 160 11.71 -0.11 -8.26
C SER A 160 11.80 0.39 -6.82
N LEU A 161 12.95 0.25 -6.17
CA LEU A 161 13.20 0.78 -4.82
C LEU A 161 13.20 2.30 -4.80
N GLU A 162 13.81 2.97 -5.78
CA GLU A 162 13.80 4.43 -5.87
C GLU A 162 12.35 4.97 -5.93
N ASN A 163 11.52 4.37 -6.78
CA ASN A 163 10.12 4.74 -6.89
C ASN A 163 9.35 4.50 -5.59
N PHE A 164 9.57 3.35 -4.95
CA PHE A 164 8.94 3.02 -3.67
C PHE A 164 9.35 3.96 -2.54
N ARG A 165 10.65 4.26 -2.41
CA ARG A 165 11.17 5.26 -1.46
C ARG A 165 10.58 6.63 -1.72
N SER A 166 10.60 7.08 -2.98
CA SER A 166 10.04 8.37 -3.35
C SER A 166 8.56 8.47 -3.02
N PHE A 167 7.79 7.38 -3.21
CA PHE A 167 6.39 7.33 -2.84
C PHE A 167 6.23 7.47 -1.31
N LEU A 168 6.87 6.61 -0.52
CA LEU A 168 6.76 6.60 0.94
C LEU A 168 7.23 7.90 1.58
N GLU A 169 8.34 8.47 1.11
CA GLU A 169 8.95 9.63 1.76
C GLU A 169 8.30 10.93 1.32
N LYS A 170 7.95 11.07 0.04
CA LYS A 170 7.54 12.37 -0.52
C LYS A 170 6.04 12.50 -0.77
N GLN A 171 5.32 11.40 -1.00
CA GLN A 171 3.92 11.46 -1.45
C GLN A 171 2.95 10.87 -0.45
N LEU A 172 3.36 9.82 0.26
CA LEU A 172 2.52 9.20 1.27
C LEU A 172 2.27 10.18 2.42
N ILE A 173 1.00 10.46 2.69
CA ILE A 173 0.56 11.15 3.89
C ILE A 173 -0.37 10.19 4.61
N ILE A 174 -0.05 9.93 5.88
CA ILE A 174 -0.90 9.16 6.78
C ILE A 174 -1.18 10.10 7.93
N GLU A 175 -2.46 10.38 8.15
CA GLU A 175 -2.95 11.17 9.28
C GLU A 175 -3.11 10.26 10.49
#